data_AF-U4QGV4-F1
#
_entry.id   AF-U4QGV4-F1
#
_cell.length_a   1.000
_cell.length_b   1.000
_cell.length_c   1.000
_cell.angle_alpha   90.00
_cell.angle_beta   90.00
_cell.angle_gamma   90.00
#
_symmetry.space_group_name_H-M   'P 1'
#
loop_
_entity.id
_entity.type
_entity.pdbx_description
1 polymer ?
#
loop_
_entity_poly.entity_id
_entity_poly.type
_entity_poly.pdbx_seq_one_letter_code
_entity_poly.pdbx_strand_id
1 'polypeptide(L)'
;MWAISKQKVENFFDRMTRSMNLDTKKILSWYSYVLFIAPLLFWALIALRGGALNQSIKMMIMKQPAVAIATIAAIVDFVLGYYLMLNKKQFLVNRQTYRFLMVSQLIGQVLVGNLLCGVLAILGMYKAKTLKKTQDNISPIVIAISLVAAVLLALCFMLILLLEF
;
A
#
# COMPACT_ATOMS: atom_id res chain seq x y z
N MET A 1 -6.34 -12.56 -30.42
CA MET A 1 -6.74 -12.82 -29.00
C MET A 1 -6.21 -11.78 -28.00
N TRP A 2 -4.95 -11.32 -28.09
CA TRP A 2 -4.36 -10.38 -27.12
C TRP A 2 -5.06 -9.01 -27.06
N ALA A 3 -5.40 -8.43 -28.21
CA ALA A 3 -6.10 -7.14 -28.31
C ALA A 3 -7.50 -7.16 -27.66
N ILE A 4 -8.23 -8.27 -27.79
CA ILE A 4 -9.55 -8.46 -27.18
C ILE A 4 -9.45 -8.52 -25.66
N SER A 5 -8.42 -9.19 -25.11
CA SER A 5 -8.19 -9.20 -23.65
C SER A 5 -7.82 -7.83 -23.11
N LYS A 6 -6.96 -7.08 -23.82
CA LYS A 6 -6.54 -5.74 -23.44
C LYS A 6 -7.72 -4.77 -23.40
N GLN A 7 -8.58 -4.82 -24.42
CA GLN A 7 -9.78 -4.01 -24.50
C GLN A 7 -10.80 -4.38 -23.41
N LYS A 8 -10.94 -5.67 -23.07
CA LYS A 8 -11.80 -6.14 -21.98
C LYS A 8 -11.32 -5.63 -20.60
N VAL A 9 -10.01 -5.65 -20.38
CA VAL A 9 -9.37 -5.15 -19.15
C VAL A 9 -9.49 -3.63 -19.05
N GLU A 10 -9.21 -2.89 -20.12
CA GLU A 10 -9.40 -1.43 -20.17
C GLU A 10 -10.86 -1.05 -19.90
N ASN A 11 -11.82 -1.75 -20.51
CA ASN A 11 -13.26 -1.53 -20.29
C ASN A 11 -13.71 -1.85 -18.85
N PHE A 12 -13.01 -2.74 -18.14
CA PHE A 12 -13.30 -3.03 -16.73
C PHE A 12 -12.77 -1.92 -15.81
N PHE A 13 -11.51 -1.50 -16.02
CA PHE A 13 -10.92 -0.40 -15.27
C PHE A 13 -11.63 0.94 -15.52
N ASP A 14 -12.05 1.20 -16.76
CA ASP A 14 -12.85 2.38 -17.08
C ASP A 14 -14.22 2.35 -16.40
N ARG A 15 -14.88 1.19 -16.34
CA ARG A 15 -16.14 1.05 -15.59
C ARG A 15 -15.96 1.30 -14.10
N MET A 16 -14.98 0.68 -13.45
CA MET A 16 -14.71 0.91 -12.03
C MET A 16 -14.33 2.36 -11.74
N THR A 17 -13.49 2.97 -12.57
CA THR A 17 -13.04 4.34 -12.33
C THR A 17 -14.11 5.37 -12.63
N ARG A 18 -14.99 5.13 -13.61
CA ARG A 18 -16.17 5.98 -13.88
C ARG A 18 -17.25 5.81 -12.82
N SER A 19 -17.57 4.58 -12.39
CA SER A 19 -18.62 4.36 -11.39
C SER A 19 -18.30 5.02 -10.04
N MET A 20 -17.02 5.03 -9.65
CA MET A 20 -16.56 5.65 -8.40
C MET A 20 -16.05 7.09 -8.59
N ASN A 21 -16.12 7.64 -9.81
CA ASN A 21 -15.58 8.95 -10.20
C ASN A 21 -14.15 9.17 -9.66
N LEU A 22 -13.29 8.16 -9.86
CA LEU A 22 -11.92 8.06 -9.33
C LEU A 22 -10.92 8.81 -10.22
N ASP A 23 -10.43 9.93 -9.70
CA ASP A 23 -9.21 10.59 -10.17
C ASP A 23 -8.01 10.18 -9.30
N THR A 24 -6.80 10.36 -9.82
CA THR A 24 -5.50 10.18 -9.15
C THR A 24 -5.47 10.71 -7.71
N LYS A 25 -6.06 11.89 -7.44
CA LYS A 25 -6.16 12.47 -6.10
C LYS A 25 -7.04 11.64 -5.16
N LYS A 26 -8.19 11.15 -5.65
CA LYS A 26 -9.09 10.31 -4.86
C LYS A 26 -8.48 8.93 -4.64
N ILE A 27 -7.86 8.34 -5.67
CA ILE A 27 -7.15 7.06 -5.55
C ILE A 27 -6.07 7.16 -4.49
N LEU A 28 -5.22 8.21 -4.54
CA LEU A 28 -4.20 8.42 -3.53
C LEU A 28 -4.80 8.59 -2.13
N SER A 29 -5.92 9.32 -2.02
CA SER A 29 -6.59 9.51 -0.73
C SER A 29 -7.14 8.20 -0.16
N TRP A 30 -7.85 7.41 -0.97
CA TRP A 30 -8.34 6.09 -0.58
C TRP A 30 -7.21 5.15 -0.22
N TYR A 31 -6.14 5.14 -1.02
CA TYR A 31 -4.94 4.37 -0.74
C TYR A 31 -4.38 4.72 0.64
N SER A 32 -4.17 6.01 0.93
CA SER A 32 -3.65 6.44 2.23
C SER A 32 -4.59 6.09 3.38
N TYR A 33 -5.91 6.18 3.19
CA TYR A 33 -6.88 5.79 4.22
C TYR A 33 -6.85 4.29 4.51
N VAL A 34 -6.80 3.44 3.48
CA VAL A 34 -6.71 1.99 3.69
C VAL A 34 -5.40 1.65 4.40
N LEU A 35 -4.28 2.24 3.97
CA LEU A 35 -2.97 2.03 4.59
C LEU A 35 -2.94 2.48 6.06
N PHE A 36 -3.70 3.52 6.42
CA PHE A 36 -3.79 4.03 7.78
C PHE A 36 -4.76 3.22 8.66
N ILE A 37 -5.92 2.83 8.12
CA ILE A 37 -7.00 2.17 8.86
C ILE A 37 -6.73 0.68 9.05
N ALA A 38 -6.20 -0.02 8.05
CA ALA A 38 -5.96 -1.46 8.15
C ALA A 38 -5.03 -1.84 9.33
N PRO A 39 -3.92 -1.13 9.59
CA PRO A 39 -3.13 -1.31 10.80
C PRO A 39 -3.92 -1.12 12.10
N LEU A 40 -4.81 -0.11 12.17
CA LEU A 40 -5.62 0.13 13.37
C LEU A 40 -6.60 -1.04 13.62
N LEU A 41 -7.18 -1.59 12.56
CA LEU A 41 -8.01 -2.80 12.65
C LEU A 41 -7.20 -4.02 13.10
N PHE A 42 -5.97 -4.16 12.59
CA PHE A 42 -5.04 -5.21 13.04
C PHE A 42 -4.70 -5.08 14.54
N TRP A 43 -4.41 -3.87 15.02
CA TRP A 43 -4.19 -3.60 16.45
C TRP A 43 -5.43 -3.92 17.29
N ALA A 44 -6.62 -3.53 16.84
CA ALA A 44 -7.87 -3.86 17.51
C ALA A 44 -8.09 -5.38 17.58
N LEU A 45 -7.81 -6.11 16.50
CA LEU A 45 -7.91 -7.57 16.45
C LEU A 45 -6.93 -8.24 17.41
N ILE A 46 -5.68 -7.77 17.47
CA ILE A 46 -4.70 -8.27 18.44
C ILE A 46 -5.15 -8.00 19.87
N ALA A 47 -5.67 -6.80 20.16
CA ALA A 47 -6.16 -6.46 21.49
C ALA A 47 -7.34 -7.36 21.92
N LEU A 48 -8.29 -7.61 21.01
CA LEU A 48 -9.41 -8.53 21.24
C LEU A 48 -8.93 -9.96 21.49
N ARG A 49 -7.99 -10.45 20.67
CA ARG A 49 -7.42 -11.79 20.81
C ARG A 49 -6.60 -11.93 22.09
N GLY A 50 -5.89 -10.88 22.49
CA GLY A 50 -5.17 -10.81 23.77
C GLY A 50 -6.13 -10.91 24.96
N GLY A 51 -7.24 -10.17 24.92
CA GLY A 51 -8.31 -10.27 25.92
C GLY A 51 -8.91 -11.68 26.00
N ALA A 52 -9.20 -12.31 24.87
CA ALA A 52 -9.76 -13.66 24.82
C ALA A 52 -8.78 -14.74 25.34
N LEU A 53 -7.48 -14.55 25.16
CA LEU A 53 -6.44 -15.48 25.61
C LEU A 53 -5.86 -15.13 26.99
N ASN A 54 -6.38 -14.09 27.66
CA ASN A 54 -5.79 -13.51 28.88
C ASN A 54 -4.27 -13.24 28.75
N GLN A 55 -3.83 -12.85 27.56
CA GLN A 55 -2.44 -12.56 27.25
C GLN A 55 -2.29 -11.08 26.89
N SER A 56 -1.22 -10.46 27.39
CA SER A 56 -0.86 -9.12 26.95
C SER A 56 -0.39 -9.15 25.49
N ILE A 57 -0.59 -8.04 24.78
CA ILE A 57 -0.11 -7.85 23.40
C ILE A 57 1.40 -8.14 23.30
N LYS A 58 2.17 -7.68 24.29
CA LYS A 58 3.61 -7.97 24.40
C LYS A 58 3.88 -9.48 24.40
N MET A 59 3.12 -10.25 25.17
CA MET A 59 3.30 -11.69 25.26
C MET A 59 2.91 -12.39 23.96
N MET A 60 1.87 -11.93 23.26
CA MET A 60 1.51 -12.46 21.94
C MET A 60 2.61 -12.22 20.91
N ILE A 61 3.17 -11.01 20.86
CA ILE A 61 4.28 -10.66 19.96
C ILE A 61 5.51 -11.53 20.25
N MET A 62 5.84 -11.74 21.53
CA MET A 62 6.99 -12.56 21.92
C MET A 62 6.81 -14.05 21.64
N LYS A 63 5.58 -14.58 21.74
CA LYS A 63 5.29 -16.01 21.54
C LYS A 63 5.01 -16.37 20.08
N GLN A 64 4.52 -15.43 19.29
CA GLN A 64 4.10 -15.65 17.91
C GLN A 64 4.90 -14.74 16.97
N PRO A 65 6.03 -15.22 16.41
CA PRO A 65 6.87 -14.42 15.52
C PRO A 65 6.12 -13.90 14.28
N ALA A 66 5.13 -14.64 13.76
CA ALA A 66 4.25 -14.15 12.70
C ALA A 66 3.48 -12.87 13.10
N VAL A 67 3.01 -12.79 14.36
CA VAL A 67 2.34 -11.61 14.90
C VAL A 67 3.33 -10.45 15.05
N ALA A 68 4.58 -10.73 15.46
CA ALA A 68 5.62 -9.71 15.53
C ALA A 68 5.92 -9.11 14.15
N ILE A 69 6.09 -9.95 13.13
CA ILE A 69 6.37 -9.49 11.76
C ILE A 69 5.18 -8.69 11.21
N ALA A 70 3.95 -9.19 11.38
CA ALA A 70 2.75 -8.46 10.98
C ALA A 70 2.59 -7.11 11.72
N THR A 71 3.07 -7.02 12.97
CA THR A 71 3.10 -5.76 13.72
C THR A 71 4.07 -4.75 13.11
N ILE A 72 5.25 -5.19 12.66
CA ILE A 72 6.22 -4.33 11.97
C ILE A 72 5.60 -3.82 10.66
N ALA A 73 5.03 -4.71 9.85
CA ALA A 73 4.36 -4.33 8.60
C ALA A 73 3.22 -3.32 8.85
N ALA A 74 2.39 -3.55 9.87
CA ALA A 74 1.30 -2.65 10.26
C ALA A 74 1.82 -1.25 10.68
N ILE A 75 2.95 -1.17 11.39
CA ILE A 75 3.57 0.12 11.74
C ILE A 75 4.06 0.86 10.49
N VAL A 76 4.72 0.16 9.57
CA VAL A 76 5.19 0.73 8.31
C VAL A 76 4.02 1.29 7.50
N ASP A 77 2.95 0.49 7.35
CA ASP A 77 1.73 0.89 6.65
C ASP A 77 1.05 2.09 7.32
N PHE A 78 0.98 2.11 8.66
CA PHE A 78 0.39 3.22 9.40
C PHE A 78 1.14 4.54 9.17
N VAL A 79 2.47 4.52 9.34
CA VAL A 79 3.32 5.70 9.17
C VAL A 79 3.28 6.19 7.73
N LEU A 80 3.38 5.28 6.77
CA LEU A 80 3.32 5.63 5.36
C LEU A 80 1.94 6.20 5.00
N GLY A 81 0.85 5.63 5.53
CA GLY A 81 -0.51 6.04 5.25
C GLY A 81 -0.74 7.46 5.74
N TYR A 82 -0.32 7.72 6.98
CA TYR A 82 -0.33 9.05 7.57
C TYR A 82 0.51 10.06 6.77
N TYR A 83 1.73 9.69 6.38
CA TYR A 83 2.60 10.56 5.59
C TYR A 83 2.00 10.92 4.23
N LEU A 84 1.45 9.93 3.53
CA LEU A 84 0.76 10.13 2.25
C LEU A 84 -0.46 11.05 2.42
N MET A 85 -1.19 10.95 3.55
CA MET A 85 -2.32 11.83 3.84
C MET A 85 -1.93 13.30 3.96
N LEU A 86 -0.80 13.60 4.61
CA LEU A 86 -0.32 14.97 4.81
C LEU A 86 0.31 15.57 3.53
N ASN A 87 1.09 14.77 2.81
CA ASN A 87 1.92 15.25 1.71
C ASN A 87 1.34 14.99 0.31
N LYS A 88 0.03 14.73 0.20
CA LYS A 88 -0.66 14.36 -1.07
C LYS A 88 -0.25 15.20 -2.28
N LYS A 89 -0.11 16.52 -2.10
CA LYS A 89 0.23 17.45 -3.19
C LYS A 89 1.58 17.12 -3.82
N GLN A 90 2.59 16.75 -3.02
CA GLN A 90 3.94 16.44 -3.49
C GLN A 90 3.97 15.20 -4.42
N PHE A 91 3.06 14.25 -4.19
CA PHE A 91 2.97 13.03 -4.99
C PHE A 91 2.17 13.20 -6.30
N LEU A 92 1.35 14.25 -6.40
CA LEU A 92 0.51 14.53 -7.58
C LEU A 92 1.16 15.52 -8.55
N VAL A 93 2.32 16.09 -8.22
CA VAL A 93 3.01 17.10 -9.04
C VAL A 93 3.42 16.56 -10.41
N ASN A 94 4.02 15.37 -10.43
CA ASN A 94 4.58 14.77 -11.63
C ASN A 94 4.08 13.34 -11.80
N ARG A 95 3.67 13.01 -13.02
CA ARG A 95 3.31 11.65 -13.44
C ARG A 95 4.39 10.62 -13.08
N GLN A 96 5.67 10.93 -13.24
CA GLN A 96 6.76 9.99 -12.93
C GLN A 96 6.83 9.69 -11.43
N THR A 97 6.76 10.72 -10.59
CA THR A 97 6.76 10.57 -9.13
C THR A 97 5.57 9.77 -8.64
N TYR A 98 4.38 10.10 -9.13
CA TYR A 98 3.17 9.36 -8.78
C TYR A 98 3.24 7.89 -9.20
N ARG A 99 3.70 7.62 -10.44
CA ARG A 99 3.81 6.26 -10.96
C ARG A 99 4.86 5.45 -10.20
N PHE A 100 6.00 6.05 -9.87
CA PHE A 100 7.04 5.39 -9.08
C PHE A 100 6.51 4.96 -7.72
N LEU A 101 5.83 5.88 -7.01
CA LEU A 101 5.16 5.56 -5.75
C LEU A 101 4.19 4.39 -5.93
N MET A 102 3.28 4.44 -6.92
CA MET A 102 2.28 3.38 -7.09
C MET A 102 2.90 2.03 -7.44
N VAL A 103 4.01 1.98 -8.19
CA VAL A 103 4.72 0.73 -8.49
C VAL A 103 5.39 0.17 -7.23
N SER A 104 6.13 0.98 -6.48
CA SER A 104 6.79 0.52 -5.25
C SER A 104 5.77 0.03 -4.24
N GLN A 105 4.64 0.73 -4.13
CA GLN A 105 3.53 0.38 -3.28
C GLN A 105 2.85 -0.93 -3.72
N LEU A 106 2.62 -1.13 -5.02
CA LEU A 106 2.07 -2.39 -5.52
C LEU A 106 2.93 -3.57 -5.08
N ILE A 107 4.25 -3.49 -5.27
CA ILE A 107 5.17 -4.56 -4.91
C ILE A 107 5.11 -4.82 -3.40
N GLY A 108 5.30 -3.79 -2.58
CA GLY A 108 5.31 -3.92 -1.12
C GLY A 108 4.01 -4.49 -0.56
N GLN A 109 2.86 -3.98 -1.02
CA GLN A 109 1.56 -4.39 -0.50
C GLN A 109 1.14 -5.80 -0.91
N VAL A 110 1.55 -6.25 -2.11
CA VAL A 110 1.35 -7.65 -2.53
C VAL A 110 2.15 -8.60 -1.65
N LEU A 111 3.40 -8.24 -1.30
CA LEU A 111 4.25 -9.07 -0.44
C LEU A 111 3.66 -9.24 0.97
N VAL A 112 3.04 -8.21 1.54
CA VAL A 112 2.38 -8.29 2.86
C VAL A 112 0.91 -8.67 2.81
N GLY A 113 0.39 -9.05 1.64
CA GLY A 113 -0.99 -9.54 1.48
C GLY A 113 -2.08 -8.47 1.52
N ASN A 114 -1.75 -7.18 1.47
CA ASN A 114 -2.74 -6.09 1.41
C ASN A 114 -3.24 -5.88 -0.03
N LEU A 115 -4.11 -6.80 -0.47
CA LEU A 115 -4.62 -6.84 -1.84
C LEU A 115 -5.45 -5.61 -2.21
N LEU A 116 -6.15 -5.00 -1.24
CA LEU A 116 -6.96 -3.80 -1.48
C LEU A 116 -6.07 -2.62 -1.90
N CYS A 117 -4.97 -2.40 -1.18
CA CYS A 117 -3.95 -1.42 -1.58
C CYS A 117 -3.30 -1.80 -2.92
N GLY A 118 -3.07 -3.09 -3.18
CA GLY A 118 -2.60 -3.57 -4.48
C GLY A 118 -3.51 -3.16 -5.65
N VAL A 119 -4.82 -3.36 -5.52
CA VAL A 119 -5.81 -2.95 -6.53
C VAL A 119 -5.81 -1.43 -6.71
N LEU A 120 -5.79 -0.66 -5.61
CA LEU A 120 -5.73 0.80 -5.66
C LEU A 120 -4.45 1.30 -6.33
N ALA A 121 -3.31 0.64 -6.13
CA ALA A 121 -2.05 0.96 -6.77
C ALA A 121 -2.11 0.70 -8.29
N ILE A 122 -2.72 -0.40 -8.73
CA ILE A 122 -2.96 -0.68 -10.16
C ILE A 122 -3.85 0.40 -10.79
N LEU A 123 -4.94 0.77 -10.12
CA LEU A 123 -5.82 1.86 -10.55
C LEU A 123 -5.09 3.19 -10.63
N GLY A 124 -4.23 3.47 -9.63
CA GLY A 124 -3.36 4.64 -9.61
C GLY A 124 -2.45 4.67 -10.83
N MET A 125 -1.73 3.58 -11.12
CA MET A 125 -0.88 3.49 -12.31
C MET A 125 -1.64 3.69 -13.62
N TYR A 126 -2.86 3.13 -13.73
CA TYR A 126 -3.70 3.32 -14.90
C TYR A 126 -4.08 4.80 -15.10
N LYS A 127 -4.52 5.46 -14.02
CA LYS A 127 -4.89 6.88 -14.04
C LYS A 127 -3.69 7.83 -14.02
N ALA A 128 -2.48 7.38 -13.73
CA ALA A 128 -1.28 8.22 -13.78
C ALA A 128 -1.09 8.89 -15.15
N LYS A 129 -1.65 8.33 -16.22
CA LYS A 129 -1.65 8.93 -17.57
C LYS A 129 -2.35 10.30 -17.65
N THR A 130 -3.25 10.63 -16.72
CA THR A 130 -3.95 11.93 -16.67
C THR A 130 -3.12 13.04 -16.06
N LEU A 131 -2.03 12.71 -15.35
CA LEU A 131 -1.09 13.70 -14.81
C LEU A 131 -0.15 14.21 -15.91
N LYS A 132 0.18 15.50 -15.81
CA LYS A 132 1.19 16.11 -16.68
C LYS A 132 2.54 15.43 -16.46
N LYS A 133 3.21 15.12 -17.56
CA LYS A 133 4.61 14.67 -17.53
C LYS A 133 5.48 15.92 -17.51
N THR A 134 6.14 16.17 -16.40
CA THR A 134 7.14 17.25 -16.28
C THR A 134 8.52 16.68 -16.61
N GLN A 135 9.46 17.53 -17.06
CA GLN A 135 10.87 17.15 -17.20
C GLN A 135 11.58 16.94 -15.86
N ASP A 136 10.93 17.32 -14.75
CA ASP A 136 11.46 17.16 -13.42
C ASP A 136 11.74 15.70 -13.08
N ASN A 137 12.89 15.47 -12.43
CA ASN A 137 13.23 14.18 -11.85
C ASN A 137 12.22 13.78 -10.76
N ILE A 138 12.18 12.48 -10.44
CA ILE A 138 11.36 11.98 -9.34
C ILE A 138 11.83 12.64 -8.03
N SER A 139 10.89 13.15 -7.22
CA SER A 139 11.21 13.75 -5.93
C SER A 139 12.06 12.81 -5.06
N PRO A 140 13.24 13.23 -4.58
CA PRO A 140 14.14 12.38 -3.80
C PRO A 140 13.52 11.92 -2.48
N ILE A 141 12.65 12.73 -1.90
CA ILE A 141 11.89 12.38 -0.68
C ILE A 141 10.94 11.20 -0.98
N VAL A 142 10.27 11.22 -2.13
CA VAL A 142 9.38 10.14 -2.55
C VAL A 142 10.15 8.86 -2.83
N ILE A 143 11.34 8.98 -3.45
CA ILE A 143 12.25 7.84 -3.64
C ILE A 143 12.63 7.23 -2.30
N ALA A 144 13.13 8.05 -1.37
CA ALA A 144 13.60 7.58 -0.06
C ALA A 144 12.49 6.86 0.70
N ILE A 145 11.30 7.45 0.81
CA ILE A 145 10.17 6.87 1.54
C ILE A 145 9.67 5.58 0.88
N SER A 146 9.59 5.58 -0.46
CA SER A 146 9.14 4.40 -1.21
C SER A 146 10.13 3.24 -1.09
N LEU A 147 11.44 3.52 -1.14
CA LEU A 147 12.48 2.51 -0.97
C LEU A 147 12.53 1.98 0.45
N VAL A 148 12.49 2.86 1.46
CA VAL A 148 12.49 2.44 2.87
C VAL A 148 11.28 1.55 3.16
N ALA A 149 10.09 1.95 2.73
CA ALA A 149 8.90 1.14 2.90
C ALA A 149 9.01 -0.20 2.16
N ALA A 150 9.45 -0.20 0.89
CA ALA A 150 9.60 -1.42 0.12
C ALA A 150 10.61 -2.40 0.74
N VAL A 151 11.76 -1.90 1.21
CA VAL A 151 12.78 -2.72 1.88
C VAL A 151 12.23 -3.31 3.17
N LEU A 152 11.57 -2.53 4.02
CA LEU A 152 11.00 -3.04 5.27
C LEU A 152 9.91 -4.09 5.03
N LEU A 153 9.03 -3.88 4.05
CA LEU A 153 7.99 -4.84 3.70
C LEU A 153 8.58 -6.11 3.07
N ALA A 154 9.62 -5.99 2.23
CA ALA A 154 10.33 -7.13 1.69
C ALA A 154 11.05 -7.93 2.77
N LEU A 155 11.67 -7.27 3.76
CA LEU A 155 12.26 -7.94 4.91
C LEU A 155 11.20 -8.67 5.74
N CYS A 156 10.03 -8.07 5.97
CA CYS A 156 8.92 -8.74 6.65
C CYS A 156 8.49 -10.01 5.89
N PHE A 157 8.37 -9.94 4.56
CA PHE A 157 8.04 -11.09 3.74
C PHE A 157 9.12 -12.19 3.82
N MET A 158 10.40 -11.83 3.74
CA MET A 158 11.50 -12.79 3.88
C MET A 158 11.51 -13.47 5.25
N LEU A 159 11.21 -12.74 6.32
CA LEU A 159 11.09 -13.30 7.67
C LEU A 159 9.90 -14.26 7.80
N ILE A 160 8.77 -13.96 7.14
CA ILE A 160 7.62 -14.87 7.08
C ILE A 160 8.00 -16.16 6.35
N LEU A 161 8.65 -16.06 5.18
CA LEU A 161 9.11 -17.25 4.46
C LEU A 161 10.07 -18.09 5.31
N LEU A 162 11.04 -17.45 5.98
CA LEU A 162 11.96 -18.16 6.89
C LEU A 162 11.26 -18.83 8.06
N LEU A 163 10.07 -18.36 8.45
CA LEU A 163 9.27 -18.98 9.50
C LEU A 163 8.53 -20.24 9.01
N GLU A 164 8.14 -20.26 7.75
CA GLU A 164 7.34 -21.32 7.14
C GLU A 164 8.19 -22.49 6.61
N PHE A 165 9.51 -22.29 6.45
CA PHE A 165 10.49 -23.30 6.02
C PHE A 165 11.40 -23.74 7.18
#